data_AF-A0A355AJE2-F1
#
_entry.id   AF-A0A355AJE2-F1
#
_cell.length_a   1.000
_cell.length_b   1.000
_cell.length_c   1.000
_cell.angle_alpha   90.00
_cell.angle_beta   90.00
_cell.angle_gamma   90.00
#
_symmetry.space_group_name_H-M   'P 1'
#
loop_
_entity.id
_entity.type
_entity.pdbx_description
1 polymer ?
#
loop_
_entity_poly.entity_id
_entity_poly.type
_entity_poly.pdbx_seq_one_letter_code
_entity_poly.pdbx_strand_id
1 'polypeptide(L)'
;DIATLGIQRVVVAALSVCPVMSLLGAKRPQHGVWQFIVGALAAVLALPAASAVLIRPGGLPDLHILGRFFLPILVLVGWMNFVGTRRAVAATLIALGHVGLIWPLLPGIQLEAALPQATRDLAAISCMTAGGFLAMAQAASARSRWRLVLADRVQLPPGDAEFVCRVNACFLALRETLGAAWTLRLVERFDLMATQRGWPVRLTFQGVQIREGSPDLKWEPDALRAMEALMRRFVSLAWLKRHGWARFSV
;
A
#
# COMPACT_ATOMS: atom_id res chain seq x y z
N ASP A 1 -26.62 14.38 19.95
CA ASP A 1 -26.73 15.50 19.01
C ASP A 1 -26.28 15.05 17.63
N ILE A 2 -27.10 15.28 16.59
CA ILE A 2 -26.88 14.82 15.21
C ILE A 2 -25.74 15.62 14.56
N ALA A 3 -25.60 16.91 14.90
CA ALA A 3 -24.53 17.76 14.37
C ALA A 3 -23.15 17.23 14.79
N THR A 4 -23.00 16.92 16.08
CA THR A 4 -21.79 16.30 16.64
C THR A 4 -21.43 14.97 15.94
N LEU A 5 -22.41 14.11 15.65
CA LEU A 5 -22.20 12.84 14.94
C LEU A 5 -21.71 13.07 13.50
N GLY A 6 -22.30 14.06 12.80
CA GLY A 6 -21.86 14.45 11.45
C GLY A 6 -20.41 14.92 11.43
N ILE A 7 -20.04 15.80 12.36
CA ILE A 7 -18.67 16.32 12.52
C ILE A 7 -17.68 15.17 12.74
N GLN A 8 -17.97 14.30 13.70
CA GLN A 8 -17.11 13.14 14.00
C GLN A 8 -16.95 12.24 12.78
N ARG A 9 -18.03 11.95 12.05
CA ARG A 9 -17.98 11.07 10.88
C ARG A 9 -17.09 11.62 9.77
N VAL A 10 -17.16 12.91 9.49
CA VAL A 10 -16.30 13.58 8.50
C VAL A 10 -14.83 13.50 8.90
N VAL A 11 -14.52 13.77 10.17
CA VAL A 11 -13.14 13.70 10.69
C VAL A 11 -12.60 12.26 10.62
N VAL A 12 -13.38 11.28 11.06
CA VAL A 12 -12.99 9.87 11.01
C VAL A 12 -12.79 9.43 9.55
N ALA A 13 -13.69 9.78 8.64
CA ALA A 13 -13.55 9.49 7.22
C ALA A 13 -12.26 10.10 6.65
N ALA A 14 -12.00 11.39 6.92
CA ALA A 14 -10.80 12.09 6.46
C ALA A 14 -9.51 11.41 6.96
N LEU A 15 -9.44 11.08 8.26
CA LEU A 15 -8.25 10.45 8.84
C LEU A 15 -8.07 8.99 8.38
N SER A 16 -9.17 8.26 8.15
CA SER A 16 -9.14 6.85 7.79
C SER A 16 -8.52 6.57 6.41
N VAL A 17 -8.67 7.50 5.46
CA VAL A 17 -8.12 7.37 4.09
C VAL A 17 -6.64 7.78 4.00
N CYS A 18 -6.14 8.60 4.94
CA CYS A 18 -4.78 9.15 4.91
C CYS A 18 -3.66 8.09 4.91
N PRO A 19 -3.70 7.02 5.73
CA PRO A 19 -2.65 6.00 5.73
C PRO A 19 -2.39 5.40 4.36
N VAL A 20 -3.43 5.14 3.57
CA VAL A 20 -3.26 4.56 2.23
C VAL A 20 -2.69 5.60 1.26
N MET A 21 -3.15 6.84 1.32
CA MET A 21 -2.61 7.94 0.50
C MET A 21 -1.13 8.19 0.81
N SER A 22 -0.71 8.03 2.07
CA SER A 22 0.69 8.14 2.48
C SER A 22 1.62 7.16 1.74
N LEU A 23 1.11 6.00 1.33
CA LEU A 23 1.88 4.98 0.60
C LEU A 23 2.01 5.29 -0.90
N LEU A 24 1.03 5.97 -1.49
CA LEU A 24 1.02 6.23 -2.94
C LEU A 24 2.09 7.23 -3.39
N GLY A 25 2.67 8.00 -2.48
CA GLY A 25 3.83 8.87 -2.75
C GLY A 25 5.14 8.37 -2.15
N ALA A 26 5.22 7.09 -1.77
CA ALA A 26 6.41 6.50 -1.15
C ALA A 26 7.59 6.42 -2.12
N LYS A 27 8.28 7.55 -2.36
CA LYS A 27 9.58 7.63 -3.03
C LYS A 27 10.51 8.47 -2.16
N ARG A 28 11.62 7.89 -1.69
CA ARG A 28 12.71 8.65 -1.03
C ARG A 28 13.48 9.40 -2.14
N PRO A 29 13.78 10.71 -2.06
CA PRO A 29 13.81 11.65 -0.93
C PRO A 29 12.54 12.50 -0.68
N GLN A 30 11.48 12.34 -1.48
CA GLN A 30 10.27 13.19 -1.43
C GLN A 30 9.28 12.80 -0.32
N HIS A 31 9.66 11.89 0.58
CA HIS A 31 8.79 11.40 1.63
C HIS A 31 8.25 12.53 2.53
N GLY A 32 9.08 13.50 2.93
CA GLY A 32 8.65 14.61 3.79
C GLY A 32 7.58 15.49 3.12
N VAL A 33 7.85 15.93 1.89
CA VAL A 33 6.90 16.75 1.10
C VAL A 33 5.60 15.99 0.85
N TRP A 34 5.67 14.68 0.56
CA TRP A 34 4.47 13.87 0.38
C TRP A 34 3.63 13.75 1.65
N GLN A 35 4.25 13.50 2.81
CA GLN A 35 3.51 13.46 4.07
C GLN A 35 2.85 14.82 4.39
N PHE A 36 3.51 15.92 4.04
CA PHE A 36 2.89 17.26 4.13
C PHE A 36 1.67 17.38 3.21
N ILE A 37 1.75 16.91 1.95
CA ILE A 37 0.61 16.89 1.03
C ILE A 37 -0.55 16.06 1.58
N VAL A 38 -0.27 14.89 2.17
CA VAL A 38 -1.32 14.03 2.78
C VAL A 38 -1.89 14.67 4.04
N GLY A 39 -1.08 15.38 4.83
CA GLY A 39 -1.57 16.18 5.97
C GLY A 39 -2.47 17.33 5.53
N ALA A 40 -2.08 18.06 4.47
CA ALA A 40 -2.91 19.10 3.86
C ALA A 40 -4.21 18.53 3.31
N LEU A 41 -4.17 17.36 2.66
CA LEU A 41 -5.35 16.63 2.23
C LEU A 41 -6.29 16.33 3.40
N ALA A 42 -5.75 15.82 4.53
CA ALA A 42 -6.54 15.55 5.73
C ALA A 42 -7.24 16.81 6.26
N ALA A 43 -6.51 17.94 6.30
CA ALA A 43 -7.04 19.22 6.73
C ALA A 43 -8.16 19.74 5.80
N VAL A 44 -7.97 19.62 4.48
CA VAL A 44 -8.97 20.00 3.47
C VAL A 44 -10.23 19.14 3.60
N LEU A 45 -10.08 17.82 3.79
CA LEU A 45 -11.21 16.91 3.98
C LEU A 45 -11.95 17.17 5.30
N ALA A 46 -11.26 17.62 6.34
CA ALA A 46 -11.84 17.95 7.65
C ALA A 46 -12.42 19.38 7.71
N LEU A 47 -12.18 20.23 6.70
CA LEU A 47 -12.61 21.62 6.70
C LEU A 47 -14.13 21.81 6.89
N PRO A 48 -15.02 20.99 6.27
CA PRO A 48 -16.47 21.09 6.53
C PRO A 48 -16.83 20.85 8.00
N ALA A 49 -16.10 19.96 8.67
CA ALA A 49 -16.29 19.70 10.10
C ALA A 49 -15.80 20.88 10.95
N ALA A 50 -14.65 21.46 10.61
CA ALA A 50 -14.13 22.65 11.28
C ALA A 50 -15.08 23.86 11.11
N SER A 51 -15.65 24.04 9.92
CA SER A 51 -16.63 25.08 9.63
C SER A 51 -17.91 24.94 10.46
N ALA A 52 -18.42 23.70 10.60
CA ALA A 52 -19.59 23.42 11.44
C ALA A 52 -19.34 23.71 12.93
N VAL A 53 -18.11 23.55 13.42
CA VAL A 53 -17.76 23.86 14.82
C VAL A 53 -17.54 25.37 15.02
N LEU A 54 -16.82 26.03 14.11
CA LEU A 54 -16.33 27.41 14.32
C LEU A 54 -17.25 28.50 13.77
N ILE A 55 -17.91 28.24 12.65
CA ILE A 55 -18.68 29.26 11.91
C ILE A 55 -20.18 29.08 12.13
N ARG A 56 -20.65 27.82 12.15
CA ARG A 56 -22.09 27.50 12.26
C ARG A 56 -22.36 26.50 13.39
N PRO A 57 -22.15 26.88 14.66
CA PRO A 57 -22.31 25.97 15.79
C PRO A 57 -23.74 25.38 15.82
N GLY A 58 -23.83 24.06 15.92
CA GLY A 58 -25.09 23.31 15.87
C GLY A 58 -25.58 22.94 14.47
N GLY A 59 -24.92 23.42 13.41
CA GLY A 59 -25.19 23.04 12.03
C GLY A 59 -24.50 21.74 11.62
N LEU A 60 -25.01 21.10 10.56
CA LEU A 60 -24.37 19.93 9.97
C LEU A 60 -23.19 20.33 9.07
N PRO A 61 -22.15 19.48 8.96
CA PRO A 61 -21.06 19.74 8.05
C PRO A 61 -21.55 19.71 6.60
N ASP A 62 -21.38 20.83 5.91
CA ASP A 62 -21.75 20.99 4.50
C ASP A 62 -20.63 20.47 3.60
N LEU A 63 -20.73 19.19 3.21
CA LEU A 63 -19.81 18.61 2.23
C LEU A 63 -20.25 18.99 0.83
N HIS A 64 -19.44 19.84 0.19
CA HIS A 64 -19.56 20.13 -1.23
C HIS A 64 -19.56 18.86 -2.07
N ILE A 65 -20.29 18.88 -3.20
CA ILE A 65 -20.50 17.70 -4.05
C ILE A 65 -19.18 17.05 -4.49
N LEU A 66 -18.16 17.86 -4.78
CA LEU A 66 -16.83 17.36 -5.15
C LEU A 66 -16.19 16.54 -4.03
N GLY A 67 -16.33 16.98 -2.77
CA GLY A 67 -15.83 16.23 -1.60
C GLY A 67 -16.53 14.88 -1.42
N ARG A 68 -17.84 14.83 -1.71
CA ARG A 68 -18.64 13.59 -1.65
C ARG A 68 -18.21 12.56 -2.70
N PHE A 69 -17.83 13.00 -3.89
CA PHE A 69 -17.24 12.11 -4.91
C PHE A 69 -15.79 11.76 -4.62
N PHE A 70 -15.04 12.67 -4.01
CA PHE A 70 -13.62 12.48 -3.78
C PHE A 70 -13.33 11.40 -2.74
N LEU A 71 -14.09 11.31 -1.65
CA LEU A 71 -13.93 10.26 -0.63
C LEU A 71 -13.99 8.82 -1.20
N PRO A 72 -15.02 8.39 -1.96
CA PRO A 72 -15.06 7.04 -2.52
C PRO A 72 -13.94 6.81 -3.55
N ILE A 73 -13.50 7.84 -4.28
CA ILE A 73 -12.33 7.74 -5.16
C ILE A 73 -11.07 7.40 -4.36
N LEU A 74 -10.83 8.07 -3.22
CA LEU A 74 -9.67 7.78 -2.37
C LEU A 74 -9.70 6.35 -1.82
N VAL A 75 -10.87 5.86 -1.41
CA VAL A 75 -11.07 4.47 -0.98
C VAL A 75 -10.77 3.50 -2.13
N LEU A 76 -11.31 3.78 -3.33
CA LEU A 76 -11.13 2.94 -4.51
C LEU A 76 -9.65 2.86 -4.92
N VAL A 77 -8.96 4.00 -5.00
CA VAL A 77 -7.53 4.05 -5.32
C VAL A 77 -6.72 3.24 -4.30
N GLY A 78 -7.08 3.35 -3.01
CA GLY A 78 -6.45 2.57 -1.96
C GLY A 78 -6.65 1.05 -2.11
N TRP A 79 -7.87 0.64 -2.44
CA TRP A 79 -8.20 -0.76 -2.72
C TRP A 79 -7.47 -1.30 -3.96
N MET A 80 -7.50 -0.56 -5.07
CA MET A 80 -6.81 -0.92 -6.32
C MET A 80 -5.30 -1.13 -6.10
N ASN A 81 -4.69 -0.40 -5.16
CA ASN A 81 -3.28 -0.58 -4.86
C ASN A 81 -2.96 -1.95 -4.22
N PHE A 82 -3.92 -2.64 -3.60
CA PHE A 82 -3.67 -3.91 -2.90
C PHE A 82 -4.47 -5.10 -3.41
N VAL A 83 -5.50 -4.88 -4.25
CA VAL A 83 -6.34 -5.96 -4.81
C VAL A 83 -5.52 -6.97 -5.63
N GLY A 84 -4.45 -6.53 -6.28
CA GLY A 84 -3.55 -7.41 -7.04
C GLY A 84 -2.55 -8.19 -6.19
N THR A 85 -2.43 -7.94 -4.88
CA THR A 85 -1.40 -8.55 -4.03
C THR A 85 -1.97 -9.68 -3.15
N ARG A 86 -1.15 -10.32 -2.32
CA ARG A 86 -1.64 -11.33 -1.36
C ARG A 86 -2.59 -10.75 -0.32
N ARG A 87 -2.65 -9.42 -0.19
CA ARG A 87 -3.52 -8.69 0.73
C ARG A 87 -4.89 -8.36 0.14
N ALA A 88 -5.26 -8.90 -1.02
CA ALA A 88 -6.52 -8.60 -1.71
C ALA A 88 -7.76 -8.74 -0.81
N VAL A 89 -7.88 -9.84 -0.07
CA VAL A 89 -9.03 -10.10 0.82
C VAL A 89 -9.06 -9.07 1.97
N ALA A 90 -7.92 -8.83 2.61
CA ALA A 90 -7.81 -7.85 3.68
C ALA A 90 -8.14 -6.43 3.19
N ALA A 91 -7.61 -6.03 2.03
CA ALA A 91 -7.88 -4.75 1.40
C ALA A 91 -9.36 -4.59 1.03
N THR A 92 -10.00 -5.65 0.55
CA THR A 92 -11.43 -5.64 0.21
C THR A 92 -12.31 -5.48 1.45
N LEU A 93 -12.02 -6.21 2.54
CA LEU A 93 -12.72 -6.03 3.82
C LEU A 93 -12.58 -4.61 4.36
N ILE A 94 -11.37 -4.04 4.31
CA ILE A 94 -11.11 -2.66 4.72
C ILE A 94 -11.86 -1.66 3.83
N ALA A 95 -11.89 -1.88 2.51
CA ALA A 95 -12.58 -1.01 1.58
C ALA A 95 -14.11 -1.04 1.77
N LEU A 96 -14.69 -2.23 1.94
CA LEU A 96 -16.11 -2.39 2.26
C LEU A 96 -16.48 -1.69 3.58
N GLY A 97 -15.64 -1.84 4.60
CA GLY A 97 -15.81 -1.12 5.86
C GLY A 97 -15.73 0.39 5.69
N HIS A 98 -14.77 0.91 4.91
CA HIS A 98 -14.71 2.34 4.59
C HIS A 98 -15.96 2.81 3.85
N VAL A 99 -16.46 2.07 2.86
CA VAL A 99 -17.68 2.42 2.12
C VAL A 99 -18.88 2.49 3.07
N GLY A 100 -19.02 1.55 4.00
CA GLY A 100 -20.06 1.60 5.04
C GLY A 100 -19.93 2.81 5.95
N LEU A 101 -18.69 3.16 6.35
CA LEU A 101 -18.39 4.31 7.20
C LEU A 101 -18.71 5.65 6.52
N ILE A 102 -18.35 5.80 5.25
CA ILE A 102 -18.58 7.04 4.47
C ILE A 102 -19.97 7.09 3.82
N TRP A 103 -20.80 6.06 3.99
CA TRP A 103 -22.11 5.94 3.32
C TRP A 103 -22.98 7.22 3.38
N PRO A 104 -23.15 7.89 4.55
CA PRO A 104 -23.94 9.13 4.63
C PRO A 104 -23.32 10.33 3.91
N LEU A 105 -22.01 10.26 3.63
CA LEU A 105 -21.24 11.31 2.96
C LEU A 105 -21.22 11.12 1.43
N LEU A 106 -21.83 10.06 0.91
CA LEU A 106 -21.89 9.79 -0.52
C LEU A 106 -22.80 10.78 -1.27
N PRO A 107 -22.53 11.02 -2.57
CA PRO A 107 -23.39 11.85 -3.39
C PRO A 107 -24.80 11.26 -3.47
N GLY A 108 -25.83 12.11 -3.40
CA GLY A 108 -27.23 11.69 -3.45
C GLY A 108 -27.83 11.16 -2.13
N ILE A 109 -27.02 10.95 -1.09
CA ILE A 109 -27.50 10.56 0.24
C ILE A 109 -27.75 11.80 1.10
N GLN A 110 -28.91 11.85 1.76
CA GLN A 110 -29.24 12.88 2.73
C GLN A 110 -28.56 12.57 4.06
N LEU A 111 -27.65 13.44 4.49
CA LEU A 111 -26.80 13.23 5.67
C LEU A 111 -27.64 13.04 6.94
N GLU A 112 -28.65 13.87 7.15
CA GLU A 112 -29.54 13.83 8.32
C GLU A 112 -30.22 12.47 8.51
N ALA A 113 -30.84 11.97 7.44
CA ALA A 113 -31.56 10.70 7.46
C ALA A 113 -30.63 9.48 7.58
N ALA A 114 -29.39 9.59 7.08
CA ALA A 114 -28.43 8.49 7.03
C ALA A 114 -27.47 8.41 8.24
N LEU A 115 -27.39 9.46 9.06
CA LEU A 115 -26.52 9.48 10.25
C LEU A 115 -26.87 8.41 11.31
N PRO A 116 -28.15 8.19 11.69
CA PRO A 116 -28.51 7.15 12.65
C PRO A 116 -28.42 5.75 12.00
N GLN A 117 -27.19 5.20 11.95
CA GLN A 117 -26.90 3.90 11.32
C GLN A 117 -25.98 3.02 12.18
N ALA A 118 -26.27 2.90 13.48
CA ALA A 118 -25.44 2.16 14.44
C ALA A 118 -25.09 0.73 13.99
N THR A 119 -26.03 0.03 13.35
CA THR A 119 -25.81 -1.32 12.82
C THR A 119 -24.80 -1.33 11.66
N ARG A 120 -24.85 -0.35 10.75
CA ARG A 120 -23.89 -0.21 9.66
C ARG A 120 -22.52 0.23 10.16
N ASP A 121 -22.49 1.13 11.14
CA ASP A 121 -21.22 1.57 11.75
C ASP A 121 -20.52 0.39 12.45
N LEU A 122 -21.28 -0.44 13.19
CA LEU A 122 -20.74 -1.66 13.78
C LEU A 122 -20.22 -2.62 12.71
N ALA A 123 -21.01 -2.88 11.66
CA ALA A 123 -20.59 -3.74 10.56
C ALA A 123 -19.33 -3.21 9.85
N ALA A 124 -19.26 -1.90 9.61
CA ALA A 124 -18.12 -1.23 9.00
C ALA A 124 -16.86 -1.40 9.85
N ILE A 125 -16.94 -1.13 11.16
CA ILE A 125 -15.83 -1.28 12.10
C ILE A 125 -15.40 -2.76 12.18
N SER A 126 -16.35 -3.70 12.26
CA SER A 126 -16.06 -5.14 12.23
C SER A 126 -15.34 -5.56 10.95
N CYS A 127 -15.76 -5.06 9.78
CA CYS A 127 -15.07 -5.33 8.51
C CYS A 127 -13.65 -4.75 8.48
N MET A 128 -13.47 -3.50 8.92
CA MET A 128 -12.15 -2.85 8.95
C MET A 128 -11.20 -3.56 9.91
N THR A 129 -11.67 -3.90 11.11
CA THR A 129 -10.89 -4.61 12.13
C THR A 129 -10.53 -6.02 11.66
N ALA A 130 -11.47 -6.79 11.14
CA ALA A 130 -11.22 -8.12 10.58
C ALA A 130 -10.20 -8.07 9.43
N GLY A 131 -10.33 -7.10 8.51
CA GLY A 131 -9.36 -6.88 7.45
C GLY A 131 -7.97 -6.51 7.97
N GLY A 132 -7.89 -5.65 9.00
CA GLY A 132 -6.64 -5.30 9.68
C GLY A 132 -5.96 -6.50 10.35
N PHE A 133 -6.71 -7.31 11.09
CA PHE A 133 -6.22 -8.56 11.69
C PHE A 133 -5.73 -9.54 10.63
N LEU A 134 -6.47 -9.71 9.53
CA LEU A 134 -6.06 -10.56 8.43
C LEU A 134 -4.75 -10.07 7.80
N ALA A 135 -4.61 -8.77 7.55
CA ALA A 135 -3.37 -8.19 7.02
C ALA A 135 -2.18 -8.41 7.97
N MET A 136 -2.39 -8.27 9.28
CA MET A 136 -1.37 -8.55 10.29
C MET A 136 -1.00 -10.04 10.33
N ALA A 137 -1.97 -10.95 10.30
CA ALA A 137 -1.74 -12.39 10.25
C ALA A 137 -0.99 -12.82 8.98
N GLN A 138 -1.32 -12.22 7.84
CA GLN A 138 -0.59 -12.41 6.57
C GLN A 138 0.86 -11.91 6.67
N ALA A 139 1.10 -10.75 7.30
CA ALA A 139 2.45 -10.24 7.51
C ALA A 139 3.26 -11.12 8.49
N ALA A 140 2.63 -11.57 9.58
CA ALA A 140 3.26 -12.46 10.56
C ALA A 140 3.60 -13.82 9.96
N SER A 141 2.67 -14.44 9.22
CA SER A 141 2.91 -15.72 8.54
C SER A 141 3.98 -15.62 7.46
N ALA A 142 4.01 -14.53 6.68
CA ALA A 142 5.10 -14.28 5.74
C ALA A 142 6.43 -14.20 6.50
N ARG A 143 6.51 -13.41 7.58
CA ARG A 143 7.72 -13.28 8.40
C ARG A 143 8.17 -14.60 9.05
N SER A 144 7.23 -15.44 9.47
CA SER A 144 7.55 -16.75 10.05
C SER A 144 8.06 -17.74 9.00
N ARG A 145 7.42 -17.81 7.81
CA ARG A 145 7.93 -18.59 6.68
C ARG A 145 9.33 -18.13 6.29
N TRP A 146 9.59 -16.82 6.28
CA TRP A 146 10.93 -16.30 6.04
C TRP A 146 11.94 -16.74 7.08
N ARG A 147 11.60 -16.72 8.38
CA ARG A 147 12.51 -17.21 9.43
C ARG A 147 12.84 -18.69 9.27
N LEU A 148 11.87 -19.51 8.88
CA LEU A 148 12.07 -20.92 8.60
C LEU A 148 13.00 -21.11 7.39
N VAL A 149 12.71 -20.44 6.26
CA VAL A 149 13.57 -20.49 5.07
C VAL A 149 14.98 -19.98 5.37
N LEU A 150 15.12 -18.95 6.21
CA LEU A 150 16.44 -18.42 6.62
C LEU A 150 17.23 -19.41 7.47
N ALA A 151 16.55 -20.15 8.35
CA ALA A 151 17.17 -21.24 9.12
C ALA A 151 17.59 -22.41 8.22
N ASP A 152 16.83 -22.64 7.15
CA ASP A 152 17.04 -23.73 6.18
C ASP A 152 17.99 -23.34 5.02
N ARG A 153 18.48 -22.09 4.98
CA ARG A 153 19.41 -21.58 3.93
C ARG A 153 20.77 -22.28 3.87
N VAL A 154 20.99 -23.31 4.67
CA VAL A 154 22.18 -24.17 4.60
C VAL A 154 22.21 -24.97 3.28
N GLN A 155 21.09 -25.07 2.53
CA GLN A 155 20.99 -25.89 1.31
C GLN A 155 20.37 -25.17 0.09
N LEU A 156 20.73 -23.92 -0.20
CA LEU A 156 20.29 -23.30 -1.47
C LEU A 156 20.99 -23.96 -2.67
N PRO A 157 20.25 -24.30 -3.75
CA PRO A 157 20.87 -24.75 -4.99
C PRO A 157 21.76 -23.64 -5.58
N PRO A 158 22.99 -23.95 -6.03
CA PRO A 158 23.90 -22.95 -6.58
C PRO A 158 23.39 -22.38 -7.92
N GLY A 159 23.77 -21.13 -8.22
CA GLY A 159 23.52 -20.45 -9.50
C GLY A 159 22.20 -19.66 -9.57
N ASP A 160 21.52 -19.74 -10.71
CA ASP A 160 20.30 -18.98 -11.04
C ASP A 160 19.19 -19.06 -9.97
N ALA A 161 19.04 -20.23 -9.33
CA ALA A 161 18.03 -20.44 -8.28
C ALA A 161 18.27 -19.55 -7.04
N GLU A 162 19.53 -19.30 -6.69
CA GLU A 162 19.89 -18.44 -5.58
C GLU A 162 19.55 -16.98 -5.89
N PHE A 163 19.87 -16.51 -7.11
CA PHE A 163 19.52 -15.18 -7.60
C PHE A 163 17.99 -14.96 -7.51
N VAL A 164 17.22 -15.88 -8.10
CA VAL A 164 15.75 -15.80 -8.14
C VAL A 164 15.17 -15.77 -6.73
N CYS A 165 15.62 -16.67 -5.85
CA CYS A 165 15.14 -16.73 -4.47
C CYS A 165 15.41 -15.42 -3.72
N ARG A 166 16.62 -14.88 -3.85
CA ARG A 166 17.06 -13.66 -3.16
C ARG A 166 16.29 -12.43 -3.63
N VAL A 167 16.15 -12.24 -4.94
CA VAL A 167 15.41 -11.10 -5.50
C VAL A 167 13.93 -11.21 -5.18
N ASN A 168 13.32 -12.39 -5.39
CA ASN A 168 11.90 -12.58 -5.13
C ASN A 168 11.53 -12.33 -3.69
N ALA A 169 12.39 -12.70 -2.74
CA ALA A 169 12.15 -12.45 -1.32
C ALA A 169 11.91 -10.98 -1.01
N CYS A 170 12.85 -10.13 -1.43
CA CYS A 170 12.79 -8.70 -1.20
C CYS A 170 11.71 -8.03 -2.06
N PHE A 171 11.63 -8.42 -3.33
CA PHE A 171 10.67 -7.86 -4.28
C PHE A 171 9.21 -8.12 -3.87
N LEU A 172 8.88 -9.37 -3.51
CA LEU A 172 7.53 -9.72 -3.08
C LEU A 172 7.18 -9.04 -1.75
N ALA A 173 8.12 -8.98 -0.80
CA ALA A 173 7.91 -8.25 0.44
C ALA A 173 7.65 -6.74 0.20
N LEU A 174 8.36 -6.15 -0.76
CA LEU A 174 8.18 -4.76 -1.16
C LEU A 174 6.81 -4.56 -1.81
N ARG A 175 6.39 -5.48 -2.68
CA ARG A 175 5.05 -5.49 -3.30
C ARG A 175 3.94 -5.54 -2.26
N GLU A 176 4.05 -6.43 -1.27
CA GLU A 176 3.03 -6.51 -0.22
C GLU A 176 3.02 -5.28 0.70
N THR A 177 4.14 -4.53 0.78
CA THR A 177 4.25 -3.35 1.65
C THR A 177 3.77 -2.08 0.95
N LEU A 178 4.16 -1.85 -0.30
CA LEU A 178 3.89 -0.61 -1.03
C LEU A 178 2.71 -0.72 -2.00
N GLY A 179 2.29 -1.94 -2.34
CA GLY A 179 1.20 -2.23 -3.27
C GLY A 179 1.63 -2.22 -4.73
N ALA A 180 0.63 -2.31 -5.61
CA ALA A 180 0.78 -2.57 -7.02
C ALA A 180 1.40 -1.39 -7.78
N ALA A 181 1.02 -0.14 -7.45
CA ALA A 181 1.42 1.03 -8.22
C ALA A 181 2.95 1.19 -8.30
N TRP A 182 3.63 1.05 -7.16
CA TRP A 182 5.09 1.14 -7.11
C TRP A 182 5.78 -0.12 -7.61
N THR A 183 5.16 -1.28 -7.40
CA THR A 183 5.69 -2.56 -7.89
C THR A 183 5.76 -2.57 -9.41
N LEU A 184 4.70 -2.13 -10.10
CA LEU A 184 4.67 -2.06 -11.56
C LEU A 184 5.71 -1.09 -12.11
N ARG A 185 5.90 0.08 -11.48
CA ARG A 185 6.96 1.03 -11.84
C ARG A 185 8.37 0.46 -11.63
N LEU A 186 8.55 -0.38 -10.60
CA LEU A 186 9.83 -1.06 -10.36
C LEU A 186 10.09 -2.13 -11.42
N VAL A 187 9.08 -2.93 -11.73
CA VAL A 187 9.09 -3.93 -12.81
C VAL A 187 9.50 -3.29 -14.14
N GLU A 188 8.79 -2.25 -14.56
CA GLU A 188 9.03 -1.54 -15.82
C GLU A 188 10.48 -1.02 -15.90
N ARG A 189 10.95 -0.34 -14.85
CA ARG A 189 12.32 0.21 -14.83
C ARG A 189 13.39 -0.87 -14.88
N PHE A 190 13.19 -1.98 -14.18
CA PHE A 190 14.15 -3.07 -14.21
C PHE A 190 14.15 -3.78 -15.57
N ASP A 191 12.98 -4.03 -16.16
CA ASP A 191 12.85 -4.67 -17.48
C ASP A 191 13.52 -3.84 -18.58
N LEU A 192 13.37 -2.51 -18.53
CA LEU A 192 14.08 -1.58 -19.42
C LEU A 192 15.61 -1.69 -19.27
N MET A 193 16.13 -1.76 -18.04
CA MET A 193 17.56 -1.90 -17.78
C MET A 193 18.10 -3.27 -18.24
N ALA A 194 17.34 -4.34 -17.99
CA ALA A 194 17.69 -5.68 -18.43
C ALA A 194 17.75 -5.77 -19.95
N THR A 195 16.75 -5.20 -20.63
CA THR A 195 16.70 -5.15 -22.10
C THR A 195 17.88 -4.36 -22.68
N GLN A 196 18.17 -3.18 -22.13
CA GLN A 196 19.27 -2.32 -22.61
C GLN A 196 20.65 -2.96 -22.43
N ARG A 197 20.82 -3.80 -21.40
CA ARG A 197 22.10 -4.47 -21.09
C ARG A 197 22.16 -5.91 -21.60
N GLY A 198 21.12 -6.39 -22.27
CA GLY A 198 21.03 -7.76 -22.77
C GLY A 198 21.03 -8.82 -21.65
N TRP A 199 20.58 -8.49 -20.45
CA TRP A 199 20.50 -9.48 -19.36
C TRP A 199 19.36 -10.46 -19.62
N PRO A 200 19.56 -11.77 -19.39
CA PRO A 200 18.53 -12.80 -19.63
C PRO A 200 17.51 -12.90 -18.49
N VAL A 201 17.21 -11.78 -17.84
CA VAL A 201 16.36 -11.73 -16.66
C VAL A 201 15.22 -10.76 -16.90
N ARG A 202 14.01 -11.22 -16.55
CA ARG A 202 12.82 -10.40 -16.56
C ARG A 202 12.22 -10.35 -15.16
N LEU A 203 11.91 -9.16 -14.69
CA LEU A 203 11.12 -9.00 -13.47
C LEU A 203 9.65 -8.89 -13.87
N THR A 204 8.80 -9.73 -13.30
CA THR A 204 7.34 -9.66 -13.48
C THR A 204 6.67 -9.27 -12.17
N PHE A 205 5.37 -8.99 -12.21
CA PHE A 205 4.61 -8.72 -10.99
C PHE A 205 4.60 -9.90 -10.00
N GLN A 206 4.81 -11.14 -10.50
CA GLN A 206 4.87 -12.35 -9.67
C GLN A 206 6.28 -12.67 -9.18
N GLY A 207 7.32 -12.03 -9.75
CA GLY A 207 8.71 -12.29 -9.42
C GLY A 207 9.61 -12.34 -10.66
N VAL A 208 10.86 -12.68 -10.42
CA VAL A 208 11.92 -12.87 -11.40
C VAL A 208 11.66 -14.13 -12.23
N GLN A 209 11.88 -14.00 -13.53
CA GLN A 209 11.94 -15.09 -14.50
C GLN A 209 13.27 -14.96 -15.26
N ILE A 210 13.99 -16.07 -15.39
CA ILE A 210 15.22 -16.14 -16.20
C ILE A 210 14.84 -16.75 -17.54
N ARG A 211 15.27 -16.13 -18.64
CA ARG A 211 15.05 -16.64 -19.99
C ARG A 211 16.11 -17.70 -20.27
N GLU A 212 15.68 -18.91 -20.60
CA GLU A 212 16.56 -20.02 -21.00
C GLU A 212 17.37 -19.63 -22.26
N GLY A 213 18.66 -19.97 -22.27
CA GLY A 213 19.54 -19.81 -23.44
C GLY A 213 20.51 -18.62 -23.43
N SER A 214 20.83 -18.05 -22.27
CA SER A 214 21.82 -16.96 -22.20
C SER A 214 23.26 -17.48 -22.20
N PRO A 215 24.18 -16.82 -22.93
CA PRO A 215 25.62 -17.14 -22.91
C PRO A 215 26.25 -16.88 -21.53
N ASP A 216 27.43 -17.48 -21.31
CA ASP A 216 28.38 -17.46 -20.16
C ASP A 216 28.75 -16.07 -19.56
N LEU A 217 28.01 -15.00 -19.85
CA LEU A 217 28.22 -13.70 -19.23
C LEU A 217 27.81 -13.72 -17.75
N LYS A 218 28.73 -13.29 -16.88
CA LYS A 218 28.45 -13.02 -15.46
C LYS A 218 27.60 -11.75 -15.30
N TRP A 219 26.31 -11.82 -15.59
CA TRP A 219 25.36 -10.69 -15.52
C TRP A 219 24.75 -10.50 -14.13
N GLU A 220 24.68 -11.56 -13.32
CA GLU A 220 23.96 -11.58 -12.04
C GLU A 220 24.46 -10.51 -11.05
N PRO A 221 25.78 -10.26 -10.89
CA PRO A 221 26.27 -9.24 -9.96
C PRO A 221 25.86 -7.81 -10.36
N ASP A 222 25.80 -7.52 -11.66
CA ASP A 222 25.36 -6.22 -12.17
C ASP A 222 23.85 -6.05 -12.03
N ALA A 223 23.08 -7.10 -12.32
CA ALA A 223 21.64 -7.10 -12.15
C ALA A 223 21.24 -6.93 -10.68
N LEU A 224 21.95 -7.59 -9.75
CA LEU A 224 21.71 -7.42 -8.31
C LEU A 224 22.05 -6.01 -7.83
N ARG A 225 23.16 -5.43 -8.29
CA ARG A 225 23.51 -4.04 -7.98
C ARG A 225 22.45 -3.06 -8.50
N ALA A 226 21.96 -3.26 -9.72
CA ALA A 226 20.88 -2.44 -10.28
C ALA A 226 19.56 -2.60 -9.51
N MET A 227 19.19 -3.83 -9.17
CA MET A 227 18.00 -4.12 -8.37
C MET A 227 18.08 -3.48 -6.96
N GLU A 228 19.24 -3.60 -6.28
CA GLU A 228 19.47 -2.93 -5.00
C GLU A 228 19.30 -1.42 -5.15
N ALA A 229 19.95 -0.82 -6.15
CA ALA A 229 19.88 0.62 -6.39
C ALA A 229 18.43 1.09 -6.63
N LEU A 230 17.64 0.32 -7.39
CA LEU A 230 16.23 0.63 -7.63
C LEU A 230 15.39 0.49 -6.36
N MET A 231 15.51 -0.62 -5.63
CA MET A 231 14.75 -0.85 -4.40
C MET A 231 15.09 0.16 -3.30
N ARG A 232 16.35 0.58 -3.20
CA ARG A 232 16.81 1.58 -2.22
C ARG A 232 16.16 2.95 -2.36
N ARG A 233 15.50 3.23 -3.48
CA ARG A 233 14.68 4.45 -3.67
C ARG A 233 13.37 4.40 -2.87
N PHE A 234 12.96 3.21 -2.45
CA PHE A 234 11.73 2.97 -1.71
C PHE A 234 12.02 2.59 -0.25
N VAL A 235 12.98 1.68 -0.06
CA VAL A 235 13.27 1.05 1.24
C VAL A 235 14.70 1.30 1.69
N SER A 236 14.94 1.23 3.01
CA SER A 236 16.30 1.34 3.55
C SER A 236 17.09 0.05 3.35
N LEU A 237 18.43 0.15 3.40
CA LEU A 237 19.29 -1.04 3.37
C LEU A 237 19.00 -1.97 4.57
N ALA A 238 18.68 -1.42 5.74
CA ALA A 238 18.26 -2.20 6.90
C ALA A 238 16.94 -2.95 6.64
N TRP A 239 16.01 -2.37 5.89
CA TRP A 239 14.79 -3.05 5.46
C TRP A 239 15.12 -4.21 4.50
N LEU A 240 15.99 -3.99 3.50
CA LEU A 240 16.42 -5.02 2.56
C LEU A 240 17.09 -6.21 3.28
N LYS A 241 18.03 -5.93 4.19
CA LYS A 241 18.71 -6.95 4.99
C LYS A 241 17.72 -7.79 5.80
N ARG A 242 16.72 -7.16 6.43
CA ARG A 242 15.65 -7.87 7.17
C ARG A 242 14.81 -8.80 6.28
N HIS A 243 14.78 -8.56 4.97
CA HIS A 243 14.05 -9.38 4.00
C HIS A 243 14.98 -10.28 3.17
N GLY A 244 16.21 -10.52 3.65
CA GLY A 244 17.12 -11.53 3.09
C GLY A 244 18.07 -11.00 2.01
N TRP A 245 18.20 -9.68 1.85
CA TRP A 245 19.22 -9.08 0.99
C TRP A 245 20.61 -9.14 1.67
N ALA A 246 21.42 -10.13 1.31
CA ALA A 246 22.83 -10.18 1.68
C ALA A 246 23.66 -9.44 0.63
N ARG A 247 24.51 -8.49 1.07
CA ARG A 247 25.50 -7.87 0.18
C ARG A 247 26.45 -8.95 -0.31
N PHE A 248 26.85 -8.88 -1.58
CA PHE A 248 28.12 -9.46 -1.99
C PHE A 248 29.20 -8.78 -1.17
N SER A 249 29.85 -9.52 -0.27
CA SER A 249 31.28 -9.29 -0.09
C SER A 249 31.91 -9.62 -1.44
N VAL A 250 32.21 -8.57 -2.20
CA VAL A 250 33.23 -8.66 -3.24
C VAL A 250 34.54 -8.99 -2.56
#